data_AF-A0A1Y1Q2P8-F1
#
_entry.id   AF-A0A1Y1Q2P8-F1
#
_cell.length_a   1.000
_cell.length_b   1.000
_cell.length_c   1.000
_cell.angle_alpha   90.00
_cell.angle_beta   90.00
_cell.angle_gamma   90.00
#
_symmetry.space_group_name_H-M   'P 1'
#
loop_
_entity.id
_entity.type
_entity.pdbx_description
1 polymer ?
#
loop_
_entity_poly.entity_id
_entity_poly.type
_entity_poly.pdbx_seq_one_letter_code
_entity_poly.pdbx_strand_id
1 'polypeptide(L)' 'EEQRYNQEVSKTRVGIENAIGGMKRYNILVPRFRNRLEGFADSVIAIGAGLWNLNCIPLATL' A
#
# COMPACT_ATOMS: atom_id res chain seq x y z
N GLU A 1 -0.20 -9.61 -29.07
CA GLU A 1 0.08 -8.34 -28.36
C GLU A 1 -0.53 -8.32 -26.96
N GLU A 2 -1.79 -8.73 -26.81
CA GLU A 2 -2.51 -8.78 -25.51
C GLU A 2 -1.80 -9.60 -24.41
N GLN A 3 -1.19 -10.74 -24.74
CA GLN A 3 -0.49 -11.56 -23.75
C GLN A 3 0.70 -10.86 -23.11
N ARG A 4 1.48 -10.09 -23.89
CA ARG A 4 2.63 -9.34 -23.35
C ARG A 4 2.16 -8.21 -22.43
N TYR A 5 1.09 -7.51 -22.82
CA TYR A 5 0.47 -6.48 -21.98
C TYR A 5 -0.03 -7.06 -20.66
N ASN A 6 -0.76 -8.17 -20.70
CA ASN A 6 -1.28 -8.83 -19.50
C ASN A 6 -0.15 -9.30 -18.58
N GLN A 7 0.97 -9.78 -19.14
CA GLN A 7 2.12 -10.24 -18.38
C GLN A 7 2.84 -9.08 -17.67
N GLU A 8 3.01 -7.94 -18.34
CA GLU A 8 3.57 -6.72 -17.72
C GLU A 8 2.66 -6.18 -16.60
N VAL A 9 1.36 -6.09 -16.85
CA VAL A 9 0.38 -5.66 -15.83
C VAL A 9 0.38 -6.61 -14.62
N SER A 10 0.48 -7.92 -14.85
CA SER A 10 0.51 -8.92 -13.78
C SER A 10 1.77 -8.79 -12.91
N LYS A 11 2.94 -8.52 -13.50
CA LYS A 11 4.18 -8.28 -12.74
C LYS A 11 4.03 -7.09 -11.80
N THR A 12 3.46 -5.98 -12.28
CA THR A 12 3.22 -4.80 -11.45
C THR A 12 2.23 -5.08 -10.32
N ARG A 13 1.16 -5.83 -10.59
CA ARG A 13 0.16 -6.20 -9.57
C ARG A 13 0.74 -6.96 -8.40
N VAL A 14 1.63 -7.93 -8.65
CA VAL A 14 2.27 -8.72 -7.59
C VAL A 14 3.04 -7.80 -6.62
N GLY A 15 3.78 -6.82 -7.15
CA GLY A 15 4.48 -5.83 -6.32
C GLY A 15 3.54 -4.98 -5.48
N ILE A 16 2.45 -4.51 -6.08
CA ILE A 16 1.43 -3.69 -5.40
C ILE A 16 0.71 -4.50 -4.32
N GLU A 17 0.30 -5.73 -4.61
CA GLU A 17 -0.38 -6.62 -3.66
C GLU A 17 0.50 -6.93 -2.45
N ASN A 18 1.80 -7.19 -2.67
CA ASN A 18 2.77 -7.36 -1.60
C ASN A 18 2.90 -6.10 -0.74
N ALA A 19 2.95 -4.92 -1.35
CA ALA A 19 3.01 -3.65 -0.62
C ALA A 19 1.73 -3.40 0.21
N ILE A 20 0.55 -3.63 -0.37
CA ILE A 20 -0.74 -3.51 0.33
C ILE A 20 -0.84 -4.54 1.46
N GLY A 21 -0.40 -5.77 1.23
CA GLY A 21 -0.32 -6.81 2.25
C GLY A 21 0.59 -6.39 3.40
N GLY A 22 1.71 -5.73 3.10
CA GLY A 22 2.62 -5.20 4.10
C GLY A 22 2.04 -4.06 4.93
N MET A 23 1.33 -3.12 4.30
CA MET A 23 0.63 -2.02 4.99
C MET A 23 -0.42 -2.51 5.98
N LYS A 24 -1.08 -3.65 5.72
CA LYS A 24 -2.09 -4.23 6.65
C LYS A 24 -1.51 -4.65 8.01
N ARG A 25 -0.19 -4.66 8.20
CA ARG A 25 0.43 -4.80 9.54
C ARG A 25 0.05 -3.65 10.48
N TYR A 26 -0.31 -2.49 9.93
CA TYR A 26 -0.89 -1.40 10.70
C TYR A 26 -2.35 -1.72 11.01
N ASN A 27 -2.63 -2.15 12.24
CA ASN A 27 -3.97 -2.51 12.72
C ASN A 27 -5.01 -1.39 12.59
N ILE A 28 -4.62 -0.15 12.33
CA ILE A 28 -5.55 0.95 12.02
C ILE A 28 -6.17 0.84 10.62
N LEU A 29 -5.49 0.15 9.68
CA LEU A 29 -5.93 -0.03 8.27
C LEU A 29 -6.80 -1.27 8.04
N VAL A 30 -6.86 -2.18 9.01
CA VAL A 30 -7.58 -3.46 8.92
C VAL A 30 -9.07 -3.33 9.29
N PRO A 31 -9.43 -2.79 10.47
CA PRO A 31 -10.81 -2.68 10.88
C PRO A 31 -11.51 -1.54 10.13
N ARG A 32 -12.84 -1.65 10.02
CA ARG A 32 -13.67 -0.58 9.47
C ARG A 32 -13.60 0.65 10.38
N PHE A 33 -13.27 1.80 9.80
CA PHE A 33 -13.37 3.08 10.49
C PHE A 33 -14.80 3.33 10.95
N ARG A 34 -14.98 3.65 12.24
CA ARG A 34 -16.27 4.01 12.83
C ARG A 34 -16.41 5.51 13.11
N ASN A 35 -15.36 6.29 12.82
CA ASN A 35 -15.45 7.75 12.95
C ASN A 35 -16.27 8.35 11.80
N ARG A 36 -16.77 9.57 11.99
CA ARG A 36 -17.54 10.34 11.00
C ARG A 36 -16.73 11.50 10.42
N LEU A 37 -15.41 11.49 10.59
CA LEU A 37 -14.55 12.56 10.12
C LEU A 37 -14.29 12.37 8.63
N GLU A 38 -14.69 13.35 7.84
CA GLU A 38 -14.48 13.35 6.39
C GLU A 38 -12.98 13.30 6.05
N GLY A 39 -12.60 12.46 5.09
CA GLY A 39 -11.20 12.33 4.65
C GLY A 39 -10.24 11.64 5.65
N PHE A 40 -10.73 11.16 6.80
CA PHE A 40 -9.87 10.50 7.78
C PHE A 40 -9.28 9.18 7.25
N ALA A 41 -10.08 8.38 6.54
CA ALA A 41 -9.60 7.15 5.94
C ALA A 41 -8.48 7.40 4.92
N ASP A 42 -8.62 8.44 4.10
CA ASP A 42 -7.62 8.86 3.10
C ASP A 42 -6.33 9.35 3.76
N SER A 43 -6.45 10.10 4.86
CA SER A 43 -5.31 10.54 5.66
C SER A 43 -4.56 9.36 6.27
N VAL A 44 -5.28 8.40 6.85
CA VAL A 44 -4.68 7.23 7.50
C VAL A 44 -4.00 6.31 6.49
N ILE A 45 -4.59 6.11 5.31
CA ILE A 45 -3.95 5.28 4.27
C ILE A 45 -2.72 5.98 3.67
N ALA A 46 -2.74 7.30 3.51
CA ALA A 46 -1.57 8.06 3.05
C ALA A 46 -0.39 7.96 4.05
N ILE A 47 -0.68 8.10 5.35
CA ILE A 47 0.32 7.92 6.41
C ILE A 47 0.83 6.48 6.44
N GLY A 48 -0.07 5.49 6.36
CA GLY A 48 0.31 4.08 6.32
C GLY A 48 1.20 3.72 5.13
N ALA A 49 0.92 4.29 3.95
CA ALA A 49 1.76 4.14 2.77
C ALA A 49 3.14 4.79 2.95
N GLY A 50 3.21 5.99 3.53
CA GLY A 50 4.49 6.65 3.85
C GLY A 50 5.35 5.84 4.81
N LEU A 51 4.76 5.30 5.88
CA LEU A 51 5.45 4.46 6.86
C LEU A 51 5.97 3.15 6.23
N TRP A 52 5.16 2.52 5.37
CA TRP A 52 5.57 1.30 4.68
C TRP A 52 6.69 1.57 3.67
N ASN A 53 6.61 2.67 2.93
CA ASN A 53 7.68 3.09 2.01
C ASN A 53 9.01 3.32 2.75
N LEU A 54 8.97 3.96 3.93
CA LEU A 54 10.15 4.13 4.77
C LEU A 54 10.72 2.79 5.26
N ASN A 55 9.87 1.79 5.52
CA ASN A 55 10.30 0.46 5.94
C ASN A 55 10.92 -0.34 4.77
N CYS A 56 10.33 -0.25 3.57
CA CYS A 56 10.78 -0.98 2.39
C CYS A 56 12.02 -0.37 1.73
N ILE A 57 12.22 0.94 1.82
CA ILE A 57 13.42 1.59 1.32
C ILE A 57 14.48 1.46 2.41
N PRO A 58 15.55 0.67 2.21
CA PRO A 58 16.61 0.59 3.21
C PRO A 58 17.19 1.99 3.40
N LEU A 59 17.24 2.45 4.65
CA LEU A 59 17.90 3.70 5.07
C LEU A 59 19.37 3.78 4.62
N ALA A 60 19.97 2.66 4.20
CA ALA A 60 21.32 2.58 3.67
C ALA A 60 21.47 3.05 2.19
N THR A 61 20.39 3.44 1.53
CA THR A 61 20.39 3.91 0.12
C THR A 61 20.21 5.42 -0.04
N LEU A 62 20.12 6.17 1.07
CA LEU A 62 20.21 7.64 1.15
C LEU A 62 21.56 8.04 1.74
#